data_AF-A0AAU4Y576-F1
#
_entry.id   AF-A0AAU4Y576-F1
#
_cell.length_a   1.000
_cell.length_b   1.000
_cell.length_c   1.000
_cell.angle_alpha   90.00
_cell.angle_beta   90.00
_cell.angle_gamma   90.00
#
_symmetry.space_group_name_H-M   'P 1'
#
loop_
_entity.id
_entity.type
_entity.pdbx_description
1 polymer ?
#
loop_
_entity_poly.entity_id
_entity_poly.type
_entity_poly.pdbx_seq_one_letter_code
_entity_poly.pdbx_strand_id
1 'polypeptide(L)'
;MVEAGAERVTDGIHTEPSLSEGKAYKLNLVCVGKGSAQLTFTPTSAGTETEVPCDQSVVQQRITGHKPVRIDVDSAKASTGVIAWQIDAI
;
A
#
# COMPACT_ATOMS: atom_id res chain seq x y z
N MET A 1 -1.38 12.75 8.30
CA MET A 1 -0.57 11.54 8.48
C MET A 1 -1.07 10.73 9.65
N VAL A 2 -1.50 9.50 9.37
CA VAL A 2 -1.91 8.49 10.35
C VAL A 2 -0.78 7.49 10.57
N GLU A 3 -0.22 6.96 9.48
CA GLU A 3 0.84 5.96 9.49
C GLU A 3 1.67 6.08 8.20
N ALA A 4 2.93 5.72 8.23
CA ALA A 4 3.82 5.70 7.07
C ALA A 4 4.97 4.72 7.29
N GLY A 5 5.55 4.23 6.19
CA GLY A 5 6.65 3.27 6.21
C GLY A 5 7.42 3.24 4.90
N ALA A 6 8.53 2.52 4.92
CA ALA A 6 9.30 2.21 3.72
C ALA A 6 10.02 0.88 3.89
N GLU A 7 9.96 0.05 2.84
CA GLU A 7 10.44 -1.32 2.83
C GLU A 7 11.17 -1.59 1.53
N ARG A 8 12.07 -2.58 1.54
CA ARG A 8 12.66 -3.08 0.29
C ARG A 8 11.56 -3.79 -0.48
N VAL A 9 11.50 -3.56 -1.79
CA VAL A 9 10.48 -4.18 -2.66
C VAL A 9 10.45 -5.70 -2.48
N THR A 10 11.63 -6.33 -2.36
CA THR A 10 11.76 -7.78 -2.17
C THR A 10 11.15 -8.30 -0.87
N ASP A 11 11.04 -7.44 0.13
CA ASP A 11 10.54 -7.80 1.46
C ASP A 11 9.02 -7.57 1.53
N GLY A 12 8.49 -6.68 0.67
CA GLY A 12 7.07 -6.35 0.60
C GLY A 12 6.60 -5.45 1.75
N ILE A 13 5.31 -5.11 1.71
CA ILE A 13 4.62 -4.42 2.80
C ILE A 13 3.57 -5.38 3.34
N HIS A 14 3.55 -5.62 4.65
CA HIS A 14 2.56 -6.47 5.30
C HIS A 14 2.13 -5.81 6.62
N THR A 15 1.21 -4.86 6.54
CA THR A 15 0.79 -4.05 7.71
C THR A 15 -0.70 -4.18 8.01
N GLU A 16 -1.05 -4.00 9.29
CA GLU A 16 -2.42 -3.97 9.79
C GLU A 16 -2.67 -2.63 10.52
N PRO A 17 -2.93 -1.54 9.78
CA PRO A 17 -3.11 -0.22 10.36
C PRO A 17 -4.39 -0.14 11.21
N SER A 18 -4.30 0.61 12.31
CA SER A 18 -5.44 0.87 13.20
C SER A 18 -6.36 1.95 12.62
N LEU A 19 -7.15 1.57 11.60
CA LEU A 19 -8.11 2.47 10.95
C LEU A 19 -9.46 2.45 11.67
N SER A 20 -10.07 3.63 11.81
CA SER A 20 -11.42 3.73 12.36
C SER A 20 -12.43 3.19 11.37
N GLU A 21 -13.27 2.27 11.83
CA GLU A 21 -14.28 1.61 11.02
C GLU A 21 -15.22 2.60 10.32
N GLY A 22 -15.45 2.37 9.03
CA GLY A 22 -16.31 3.21 8.19
C GLY A 22 -15.73 4.58 7.83
N LYS A 23 -14.55 4.95 8.34
CA LYS A 23 -13.87 6.19 7.95
C LYS A 23 -13.07 5.98 6.67
N ALA A 24 -12.97 7.04 5.87
CA ALA A 24 -12.20 7.02 4.66
C ALA A 24 -10.78 7.56 4.90
N TYR A 25 -9.82 6.90 4.27
CA TYR A 25 -8.42 7.26 4.31
C TYR A 25 -7.86 7.29 2.90
N LYS A 26 -6.70 7.92 2.78
CA LYS A 26 -5.93 8.02 1.55
C LYS A 26 -4.62 7.27 1.76
N LEU A 27 -4.39 6.24 0.96
CA LEU A 27 -3.12 5.53 0.86
C LEU A 27 -2.35 6.09 -0.35
N ASN A 28 -1.13 6.56 -0.12
CA ASN A 28 -0.18 6.92 -1.17
C ASN A 28 0.95 5.90 -1.15
N LEU A 29 1.36 5.41 -2.30
CA LEU A 29 2.53 4.56 -2.47
C LEU A 29 3.41 5.11 -3.58
N VAL A 30 4.71 4.96 -3.41
CA VAL A 30 5.71 5.20 -4.46
C VAL A 30 6.72 4.06 -4.42
N CYS A 31 7.00 3.47 -5.58
CA CYS A 31 8.09 2.52 -5.71
C CYS A 31 9.21 3.12 -6.57
N VAL A 32 10.45 3.01 -6.09
CA VAL A 32 11.65 3.47 -6.79
C VAL A 32 12.53 2.26 -7.07
N GLY A 33 12.76 1.93 -8.34
CA GLY A 33 13.66 0.85 -8.73
C GLY A 33 13.36 0.26 -10.09
N LYS A 34 13.11 -1.05 -10.13
CA LYS A 34 12.76 -1.79 -11.36
C LYS A 34 11.68 -2.83 -11.06
N GLY A 35 10.80 -3.04 -12.04
CA GLY A 35 9.70 -3.99 -11.95
C GLY A 35 8.42 -3.34 -11.42
N SER A 36 7.59 -4.14 -10.76
CA SER A 36 6.35 -3.71 -10.12
C SER A 36 6.08 -4.51 -8.84
N ALA A 37 5.13 -4.03 -8.05
CA ALA A 37 4.54 -4.73 -6.92
C ALA A 37 3.01 -4.70 -7.03
N GLN A 38 2.35 -5.61 -6.34
CA GLN A 38 0.89 -5.74 -6.35
C GLN A 38 0.34 -5.35 -4.98
N LEU A 39 -0.47 -4.30 -4.93
CA LEU A 39 -1.19 -3.88 -3.73
C LEU A 39 -2.49 -4.68 -3.63
N THR A 40 -2.74 -5.25 -2.45
CA THR A 40 -3.99 -5.96 -2.12
C THR A 40 -4.47 -5.59 -0.71
N PHE A 41 -5.74 -5.93 -0.42
CA PHE A 41 -6.39 -5.59 0.84
C PHE A 41 -7.17 -6.77 1.38
N THR A 42 -7.16 -6.92 2.70
CA THR A 42 -8.06 -7.81 3.44
C THR A 42 -8.83 -7.00 4.49
N PRO A 43 -10.17 -6.90 4.43
CA PRO A 43 -11.05 -7.43 3.38
C PRO A 43 -10.87 -6.69 2.05
N THR A 44 -11.22 -7.34 0.94
CA THR A 44 -11.15 -6.73 -0.40
C THR A 44 -12.06 -5.51 -0.55
N SER A 45 -13.08 -5.36 0.31
CA SER A 45 -13.92 -4.15 0.36
C SER A 45 -13.20 -2.91 0.88
N ALA A 46 -12.03 -3.07 1.52
CA ALA A 46 -11.27 -1.95 2.07
C ALA A 46 -10.63 -1.09 0.97
N GLY A 47 -10.38 -1.65 -0.22
CA GLY A 47 -9.65 -1.00 -1.29
C GLY A 47 -9.78 -1.70 -2.64
N THR A 48 -8.93 -1.34 -3.58
CA THR A 48 -8.87 -1.90 -4.93
C THR A 48 -7.49 -2.49 -5.14
N GLU A 49 -7.45 -3.75 -5.59
CA GLU A 49 -6.20 -4.36 -6.03
C GLU A 49 -5.57 -3.53 -7.16
N THR A 50 -4.32 -3.11 -6.99
CA THR A 50 -3.67 -2.13 -7.88
C THR A 50 -2.20 -2.45 -8.08
N GLU A 51 -1.72 -2.40 -9.33
CA GLU A 51 -0.28 -2.49 -9.60
C GLU A 51 0.43 -1.21 -9.15
N VAL A 52 1.57 -1.37 -8.47
CA VAL A 52 2.49 -0.30 -8.06
C VAL A 52 3.77 -0.41 -8.89
N PRO A 53 3.90 0.36 -9.98
CA PRO A 53 5.11 0.33 -10.80
C PRO A 53 6.29 0.96 -10.06
N CYS A 54 7.48 0.39 -10.23
CA CYS A 54 8.72 0.91 -9.63
C CYS A 54 9.39 1.96 -10.53
N ASP A 55 8.62 2.91 -11.01
CA ASP A 55 9.00 3.98 -11.94
C ASP A 55 8.94 5.38 -11.31
N GLN A 56 8.79 5.45 -9.98
CA GLN A 56 8.65 6.67 -9.18
C GLN A 56 7.31 7.39 -9.35
N SER A 57 6.35 6.80 -10.07
CA SER A 57 4.98 7.31 -10.07
C SER A 57 4.32 7.10 -8.70
N VAL A 58 3.40 8.01 -8.36
CA VAL A 58 2.62 7.93 -7.12
C VAL A 58 1.32 7.20 -7.43
N VAL A 59 1.15 6.04 -6.80
CA VAL A 59 -0.13 5.33 -6.75
C VAL A 59 -0.92 5.85 -5.56
N GLN A 60 -2.11 6.37 -5.84
CA GLN A 60 -2.97 6.96 -4.84
C GLN A 60 -4.30 6.21 -4.80
N GLN A 61 -4.70 5.76 -3.61
CA GLN A 61 -5.93 5.01 -3.43
C GLN A 61 -6.73 5.53 -2.24
N ARG A 62 -8.05 5.61 -2.42
CA ARG A 62 -8.98 5.76 -1.29
C ARG A 62 -9.21 4.38 -0.68
N ILE A 63 -9.11 4.29 0.65
CA ILE A 63 -9.41 3.07 1.40
C ILE A 63 -10.46 3.36 2.47
N THR A 64 -11.23 2.34 2.83
CA THR A 64 -12.23 2.41 3.91
C THR A 64 -11.74 1.60 5.09
N GLY A 65 -11.80 2.19 6.29
CA GLY A 65 -11.46 1.51 7.52
C GLY A 65 -12.42 0.35 7.82
N HIS A 66 -11.85 -0.81 8.11
CA HIS A 66 -12.49 -2.00 8.66
C HIS A 66 -11.72 -2.45 9.92
N LYS A 67 -12.26 -3.42 10.67
CA LYS A 67 -11.56 -4.03 11.80
C LYS A 67 -11.45 -5.55 11.61
N PRO A 68 -10.26 -6.09 11.26
CA PRO A 68 -9.03 -5.41 10.84
C PRO A 68 -9.01 -5.04 9.35
N VAL A 69 -8.13 -4.11 8.95
CA VAL A 69 -7.69 -3.93 7.55
C VAL A 69 -6.25 -4.36 7.45
N ARG A 70 -5.95 -5.32 6.59
CA ARG A 70 -4.58 -5.67 6.19
C ARG A 70 -4.28 -5.10 4.81
N ILE A 71 -3.10 -4.51 4.70
CA ILE A 71 -2.58 -3.96 3.46
C ILE A 71 -1.31 -4.74 3.14
N ASP A 72 -1.35 -5.41 2.00
CA ASP A 72 -0.25 -6.23 1.52
C ASP A 72 0.25 -5.66 0.19
N VAL A 73 1.56 -5.52 0.06
CA VAL A 73 2.23 -5.17 -1.20
C VAL A 73 3.30 -6.18 -1.50
N ASP A 74 3.02 -7.06 -2.45
CA ASP A 74 3.89 -8.17 -2.84
C ASP A 74 4.67 -7.82 -4.12
N SER A 75 5.97 -8.08 -4.12
CA SER A 75 6.77 -7.84 -5.32
C SER A 75 6.50 -8.83 -6.44
N ALA A 76 6.45 -8.32 -7.68
CA ALA A 76 6.59 -9.18 -8.85
C ALA A 76 8.00 -9.77 -8.91
N LYS A 77 8.15 -10.90 -9.62
CA LYS A 77 9.44 -11.59 -9.75
C LYS A 77 10.53 -10.67 -10.30
N ALA A 78 11.70 -10.73 -9.69
CA ALA A 78 12.89 -9.94 -10.05
C ALA A 78 12.75 -8.41 -9.89
N SER A 79 11.69 -7.92 -9.23
CA SER A 79 11.57 -6.52 -8.86
C SER A 79 12.60 -6.15 -7.78
N THR A 80 13.14 -4.95 -7.87
CA THR A 80 14.16 -4.44 -6.93
C THR A 80 13.89 -2.97 -6.63
N GLY A 81 14.37 -2.52 -5.47
CA GLY A 81 14.24 -1.12 -5.06
C GLY A 81 13.63 -0.98 -3.68
N VAL A 82 13.00 0.17 -3.48
CA VAL A 82 12.32 0.55 -2.23
C VAL A 82 10.90 0.99 -2.56
N ILE A 83 9.96 0.54 -1.74
CA ILE A 83 8.60 1.06 -1.74
C ILE A 83 8.41 1.88 -0.47
N ALA A 84 7.81 3.07 -0.61
CA ALA A 84 7.42 3.91 0.50
C ALA A 84 5.92 4.14 0.44
N TRP A 85 5.30 4.23 1.61
CA TRP A 85 3.86 4.36 1.72
C TRP A 85 3.46 5.29 2.86
N GLN A 86 2.29 5.90 2.71
CA GLN A 86 1.72 6.81 3.69
C GLN A 86 0.20 6.71 3.68
N ILE A 87 -0.40 6.67 4.87
CA ILE A 87 -1.84 6.77 5.09
C ILE A 87 -2.18 8.11 5.72
N ASP A 88 -3.15 8.80 5.13
CA ASP A 88 -3.74 10.04 5.65
C ASP A 88 -5.23 9.88 5.89
N ALA A 89 -5.74 10.56 6.92
CA ALA A 89 -7.18 10.77 7.06
C ALA A 89 -7.68 11.75 6.00
N ILE A 90 -8.93 11.57 5.58
CA ILE A 90 -9.64 12.47 4.65
C ILE A 90 -10.58 13.37 5.42
#